data_AF-A0A0W0S1E1-F1
#
_entry.id   AF-A0A0W0S1E1-F1
#
_cell.length_a   1.000
_cell.length_b   1.000
_cell.length_c   1.000
_cell.angle_alpha   90.00
_cell.angle_beta   90.00
_cell.angle_gamma   90.00
#
_symmetry.space_group_name_H-M   'P 1'
#
loop_
_entity.id
_entity.type
_entity.pdbx_description
1 polymer ?
#
loop_
_entity_poly.entity_id
_entity_poly.type
_entity_poly.pdbx_seq_one_letter_code
_entity_poly.pdbx_strand_id
1 'polypeptide(L)'
;MPIPNIVVTKKSEFFITIVKNGIHSMLMLGVMVNGKPELLAKVGKGNVIDKDFEHPFTLFGKILGSHSDASLMDEGHDTRDSDISYQAYSITYEHYLEFLAITRDIHQDQREFYKERKVRNVPVKKLTYPERGVFYLREGIKCYIPAEESSGQITLKHQKVDTFARASTFNNEQIRQGIIDGAREISASNTCRTTARDILNYTLQYSPHVPALFAIGLDYKTKLVEGQLPQKGFYILPPPPNCFKVNPTQMEVLKELYKKLENLPKNQPNLDITEKKFNQLKYLYQEIAGESQLSLNQLLHKITTHRVDNDLLFNTRRSQSIFSSLGEALGFKTGTQQTYDRMTKAVTDEIERKKKGETEIEEGAMVPSM
;
A
#
# COMPACT_ATOMS: atom_id res chain seq x y z
N MET A 1 -18.16 19.49 14.83
CA MET A 1 -18.87 18.23 15.15
C MET A 1 -17.85 17.23 15.66
N PRO A 2 -18.18 16.37 16.63
CA PRO A 2 -17.27 15.30 17.05
C PRO A 2 -16.95 14.38 15.86
N ILE A 3 -15.69 13.99 15.73
CA ILE A 3 -15.27 13.01 14.72
C ILE A 3 -15.89 11.66 15.10
N PRO A 4 -16.65 11.00 14.20
CA PRO A 4 -17.35 9.77 14.53
C PRO A 4 -16.37 8.63 14.81
N ASN A 5 -16.77 7.69 15.67
CA ASN A 5 -16.02 6.46 15.87
C ASN A 5 -16.17 5.55 14.65
N ILE A 6 -15.15 4.73 14.37
CA ILE A 6 -15.19 3.72 13.31
C ILE A 6 -15.23 2.34 13.98
N VAL A 7 -16.19 1.51 13.57
CA VAL A 7 -16.33 0.12 14.07
C VAL A 7 -15.97 -0.86 12.96
N VAL A 8 -14.99 -1.71 13.23
CA VAL A 8 -14.43 -2.68 12.27
C VAL A 8 -14.15 -4.02 12.94
N THR A 9 -13.70 -5.02 12.19
CA THR A 9 -13.23 -6.30 12.74
C THR A 9 -11.75 -6.50 12.37
N LYS A 10 -11.08 -7.47 13.00
CA LYS A 10 -9.70 -7.85 12.60
C LYS A 10 -9.60 -8.34 11.15
N LYS A 11 -10.72 -8.78 10.57
CA LYS A 11 -10.83 -9.26 9.17
C LYS A 11 -11.20 -8.15 8.18
N SER A 12 -11.47 -6.94 8.65
CA SER A 12 -11.71 -5.80 7.76
C SER A 12 -10.50 -5.54 6.87
N GLU A 13 -10.72 -5.04 5.66
CA GLU A 13 -9.63 -4.73 4.74
C GLU A 13 -8.97 -3.41 5.14
N PHE A 14 -7.92 -3.50 5.95
CA PHE A 14 -7.03 -2.38 6.24
C PHE A 14 -6.07 -2.16 5.07
N PHE A 15 -5.63 -0.93 4.89
CA PHE A 15 -4.63 -0.58 3.89
C PHE A 15 -3.66 0.49 4.37
N ILE A 16 -2.45 0.45 3.82
CA ILE A 16 -1.46 1.52 3.88
C ILE A 16 -1.22 2.03 2.46
N THR A 17 -1.09 3.34 2.32
CA THR A 17 -0.92 3.98 1.02
C THR A 17 0.18 5.01 1.10
N ILE A 18 1.15 4.91 0.21
CA ILE A 18 2.08 6.01 -0.04
C ILE A 18 1.48 6.92 -1.10
N VAL A 19 1.50 8.22 -0.85
CA VAL A 19 0.88 9.24 -1.68
C VAL A 19 1.91 10.29 -2.05
N LYS A 20 1.86 10.78 -3.29
CA LYS A 20 2.53 12.00 -3.74
C LYS A 20 1.47 13.06 -4.07
N ASN A 21 1.59 14.21 -3.44
CA ASN A 21 0.81 15.40 -3.76
C ASN A 21 1.79 16.55 -4.08
N GLY A 22 1.89 16.91 -5.36
CA GLY A 22 2.87 17.91 -5.82
C GLY A 22 4.31 17.55 -5.44
N ILE A 23 4.91 18.35 -4.57
CA ILE A 23 6.30 18.22 -4.07
C ILE A 23 6.42 17.44 -2.75
N HIS A 24 5.31 16.90 -2.25
CA HIS A 24 5.26 16.23 -0.95
C HIS A 24 4.88 14.75 -1.07
N SER A 25 5.46 13.92 -0.20
CA SER A 25 5.08 12.52 -0.05
C SER A 25 4.69 12.22 1.39
N MET A 26 3.61 11.48 1.55
CA MET A 26 3.03 11.14 2.84
C MET A 26 2.51 9.69 2.82
N LEU A 27 2.25 9.16 4.01
CA LEU A 27 1.51 7.92 4.20
C LEU A 27 0.08 8.23 4.63
N MET A 28 -0.85 7.47 4.05
CA MET A 28 -2.22 7.40 4.51
C MET A 28 -2.50 5.98 4.95
N LEU A 29 -3.12 5.83 6.11
CA LEU A 29 -3.63 4.56 6.58
C LEU A 29 -5.15 4.59 6.55
N GLY A 30 -5.78 3.47 6.21
CA GLY A 30 -7.24 3.41 6.16
C GLY A 30 -7.79 2.00 6.30
N VAL A 31 -9.11 1.92 6.28
CA VAL A 31 -9.87 0.67 6.31
C VAL A 31 -11.10 0.79 5.43
N MET A 32 -11.48 -0.30 4.75
CA MET A 32 -12.71 -0.35 3.97
C MET A 32 -13.91 -0.58 4.90
N VAL A 33 -14.88 0.34 4.87
CA VAL A 33 -16.15 0.25 5.60
C VAL A 33 -17.28 0.37 4.59
N ASN A 34 -18.12 -0.66 4.46
CA ASN A 34 -19.22 -0.70 3.49
C ASN A 34 -18.78 -0.35 2.04
N GLY A 35 -17.60 -0.82 1.63
CA GLY A 35 -17.04 -0.57 0.31
C GLY A 35 -16.49 0.85 0.10
N LYS A 36 -16.38 1.67 1.15
CA LYS A 36 -15.78 3.00 1.11
C LYS A 36 -14.48 3.03 1.93
N PRO A 37 -13.40 3.64 1.43
CA PRO A 37 -12.19 3.84 2.23
C PRO A 37 -12.42 4.91 3.30
N GLU A 38 -12.17 4.55 4.56
CA GLU A 38 -12.15 5.48 5.69
C GLU A 38 -10.71 5.67 6.15
N LEU A 39 -10.25 6.92 6.20
CA LEU A 39 -8.88 7.25 6.59
C LEU A 39 -8.71 7.20 8.11
N LEU A 40 -7.74 6.41 8.56
CA LEU A 40 -7.38 6.22 9.96
C LEU A 40 -6.22 7.13 10.40
N ALA A 41 -5.29 7.43 9.50
CA ALA A 41 -4.16 8.31 9.77
C ALA A 41 -3.64 8.94 8.47
N LYS A 42 -3.06 10.13 8.57
CA LYS A 42 -2.28 10.76 7.50
C LYS A 42 -1.02 11.37 8.11
N VAL A 43 0.14 10.85 7.75
CA VAL A 43 1.42 11.30 8.30
C VAL A 43 2.41 11.59 7.20
N GLY A 44 3.13 12.69 7.31
CA GLY A 44 4.18 13.06 6.37
C GLY A 44 5.32 13.77 7.06
N LYS A 45 6.51 13.68 6.46
CA LYS A 45 7.69 14.36 6.97
C LYS A 45 7.77 15.76 6.37
N GLY A 46 7.78 16.78 7.22
CA GLY A 46 7.91 18.18 6.82
C GLY A 46 9.08 18.86 7.51
N ASN A 47 9.66 19.86 6.85
CA ASN A 47 10.75 20.70 7.38
C ASN A 47 10.22 21.92 8.16
N VAL A 48 9.02 21.81 8.74
CA VAL A 48 8.34 22.95 9.39
C VAL A 48 9.03 23.36 10.70
N ILE A 49 10.03 22.60 11.16
CA ILE A 49 10.73 22.84 12.43
C ILE A 49 12.07 23.57 12.26
N ASP A 50 12.60 23.68 11.05
CA ASP A 50 13.92 24.24 10.80
C ASP A 50 13.97 25.75 11.03
N LYS A 51 14.94 26.18 11.86
CA LYS A 51 15.14 27.56 12.30
C LYS A 51 15.53 28.50 11.17
N ASP A 52 16.16 27.96 10.12
CA ASP A 52 16.69 28.76 9.02
C ASP A 52 15.69 28.92 7.86
N PHE A 53 14.40 28.63 8.10
CA PHE A 53 13.32 28.75 7.11
C PHE A 53 12.32 29.85 7.46
N GLU A 54 12.27 30.88 6.60
CA GLU A 54 11.26 31.94 6.69
C GLU A 54 10.09 31.74 5.69
N HIS A 55 10.29 31.00 4.58
CA HIS A 55 9.30 30.80 3.51
C HIS A 55 9.28 29.37 2.90
N PRO A 56 8.15 28.89 2.33
CA PRO A 56 8.03 27.54 1.76
C PRO A 56 8.83 27.28 0.47
N PHE A 57 9.09 28.32 -0.34
CA PHE A 57 9.73 28.18 -1.65
C PHE A 57 11.25 27.97 -1.60
N THR A 58 11.90 28.13 -0.43
CA THR A 58 13.34 27.90 -0.24
C THR A 58 13.71 26.41 -0.08
N LEU A 59 12.72 25.51 -0.07
CA LEU A 59 12.89 24.06 0.11
C LEU A 59 13.89 23.44 -0.87
N PHE A 60 13.73 23.67 -2.18
CA PHE A 60 14.51 22.96 -3.19
C PHE A 60 15.97 23.40 -3.24
N GLY A 61 16.26 24.67 -2.95
CA GLY A 61 17.62 25.20 -2.97
C GLY A 61 18.50 24.66 -1.83
N LYS A 62 17.95 24.56 -0.61
CA LYS A 62 18.69 24.07 0.57
C LYS A 62 18.86 22.54 0.56
N ILE A 63 17.86 21.79 0.13
CA ILE A 63 17.92 20.32 0.08
C ILE A 63 19.07 19.81 -0.80
N LEU A 64 19.47 20.58 -1.82
CA LEU A 64 20.58 20.24 -2.72
C LEU A 64 21.97 20.52 -2.13
N GLY A 65 22.08 21.30 -1.04
CA GLY A 65 23.36 21.76 -0.49
C GLY A 65 23.58 21.53 1.01
N SER A 66 22.55 21.22 1.80
CA SER A 66 22.65 21.02 3.25
C SER A 66 21.57 20.08 3.81
N HIS A 67 21.71 19.69 5.07
CA HIS A 67 20.66 19.03 5.86
C HIS A 67 19.71 20.09 6.45
N SER A 68 18.48 19.70 6.76
CA SER A 68 17.43 20.55 7.35
C SER A 68 16.67 19.79 8.43
N ASP A 69 16.33 20.45 9.53
CA ASP A 69 15.49 19.82 10.58
C ASP A 69 14.11 19.46 10.03
N ALA A 70 13.62 18.29 10.40
CA ALA A 70 12.32 17.80 9.98
C ALA A 70 11.58 17.10 11.12
N SER A 71 10.27 16.99 10.97
CA SER A 71 9.44 16.18 11.85
C SER A 71 8.41 15.39 11.06
N LEU A 72 8.01 14.25 11.62
CA LEU A 72 6.82 13.56 11.18
C LEU A 72 5.61 14.28 11.79
N MET A 73 4.65 14.66 10.96
CA MET A 73 3.52 15.49 11.36
C MET A 73 2.21 14.85 10.89
N ASP A 74 1.13 15.20 11.59
CA ASP A 74 -0.22 14.96 11.12
C ASP A 74 -0.52 15.89 9.95
N GLU A 75 -0.83 15.31 8.79
CA GLU A 75 -1.21 16.05 7.57
C GLU A 75 -2.64 16.61 7.64
N GLY A 76 -3.38 16.24 8.69
CA GLY A 76 -4.71 16.72 9.01
C GLY A 76 -5.78 16.40 7.95
N HIS A 77 -6.96 16.94 8.20
CA HIS A 77 -8.04 16.99 7.23
C HIS A 77 -7.78 18.16 6.27
N ASP A 78 -7.16 17.89 5.12
CA ASP A 78 -7.17 18.85 4.01
C ASP A 78 -8.61 18.89 3.48
N THR A 79 -9.28 20.02 3.53
CA THR A 79 -10.64 20.14 2.99
C THR A 79 -10.63 20.44 1.50
N ARG A 80 -9.46 20.49 0.86
CA ARG A 80 -9.32 20.80 -0.55
C ARG A 80 -9.28 19.53 -1.39
N ASP A 81 -9.77 19.70 -2.59
CA ASP A 81 -9.56 18.76 -3.66
C ASP A 81 -8.09 18.78 -4.09
N SER A 82 -7.51 17.60 -4.33
CA SER A 82 -6.14 17.52 -4.83
C SER A 82 -5.92 16.29 -5.69
N ASP A 83 -5.27 16.47 -6.83
CA ASP A 83 -4.78 15.37 -7.65
C ASP A 83 -3.56 14.75 -6.99
N ILE A 84 -3.60 13.43 -6.82
CA ILE A 84 -2.53 12.67 -6.21
C ILE A 84 -2.10 11.53 -7.11
N SER A 85 -0.84 11.11 -6.95
CA SER A 85 -0.43 9.77 -7.36
C SER A 85 -0.21 8.91 -6.12
N TYR A 86 -0.52 7.62 -6.19
CA TYR A 86 -0.48 6.73 -5.03
C TYR A 86 -0.12 5.28 -5.40
N GLN A 87 0.27 4.52 -4.38
CA GLN A 87 0.27 3.05 -4.38
C GLN A 87 -0.24 2.59 -3.01
N ALA A 88 -1.23 1.69 -3.01
CA ALA A 88 -1.88 1.19 -1.82
C ALA A 88 -1.71 -0.33 -1.68
N TYR A 89 -1.50 -0.79 -0.46
CA TYR A 89 -1.26 -2.18 -0.11
C TYR A 89 -2.19 -2.59 1.03
N SER A 90 -2.78 -3.78 0.93
CA SER A 90 -3.58 -4.36 2.00
C SER A 90 -2.67 -4.71 3.17
N ILE A 91 -3.14 -4.46 4.37
CA ILE A 91 -2.43 -4.80 5.60
C ILE A 91 -3.37 -5.54 6.55
N THR A 92 -2.82 -6.28 7.50
CA THR A 92 -3.61 -6.87 8.57
C THR A 92 -3.88 -5.85 9.67
N TYR A 93 -4.74 -6.21 10.61
CA TYR A 93 -4.93 -5.42 11.82
C TYR A 93 -3.61 -5.27 12.61
N GLU A 94 -2.79 -6.32 12.67
CA GLU A 94 -1.49 -6.32 13.34
C GLU A 94 -0.53 -5.32 12.68
N HIS A 95 -0.44 -5.30 11.35
CA HIS A 95 0.35 -4.29 10.63
C HIS A 95 -0.13 -2.86 10.92
N TYR A 96 -1.44 -2.63 11.05
CA TYR A 96 -1.97 -1.33 11.48
C TYR A 96 -1.46 -0.95 12.88
N LEU A 97 -1.46 -1.89 13.83
CA LEU A 97 -0.92 -1.64 15.17
C LEU A 97 0.58 -1.34 15.13
N GLU A 98 1.35 -2.01 14.27
CA GLU A 98 2.78 -1.74 14.08
C GLU A 98 3.03 -0.36 13.48
N PHE A 99 2.20 0.08 12.52
CA PHE A 99 2.25 1.44 12.01
C PHE A 99 2.00 2.48 13.12
N LEU A 100 1.02 2.25 13.99
CA LEU A 100 0.76 3.12 15.14
C LEU A 100 1.95 3.15 16.10
N ALA A 101 2.57 2.00 16.38
CA ALA A 101 3.74 1.90 17.25
C ALA A 101 4.90 2.72 16.70
N ILE A 102 5.34 2.47 15.46
CA ILE A 102 6.47 3.21 14.87
C ILE A 102 6.18 4.71 14.76
N THR A 103 4.95 5.10 14.44
CA THR A 103 4.54 6.52 14.37
C THR A 103 4.64 7.19 15.75
N ARG A 104 4.16 6.52 16.80
CA ARG A 104 4.29 6.99 18.19
C ARG A 104 5.76 7.15 18.57
N ASP A 105 6.57 6.17 18.23
CA ASP A 105 7.99 6.13 18.62
C ASP A 105 8.78 7.27 17.97
N ILE A 106 8.57 7.51 16.67
CA ILE A 106 9.11 8.68 15.96
C ILE A 106 8.64 9.98 16.64
N HIS A 107 7.36 10.05 17.00
CA HIS A 107 6.77 11.25 17.59
C HIS A 107 7.34 11.56 18.99
N GLN A 108 7.42 10.57 19.87
CA GLN A 108 7.98 10.69 21.22
C GLN A 108 9.44 11.12 21.17
N ASP A 109 10.19 10.49 20.27
CA ASP A 109 11.59 10.81 20.04
C ASP A 109 11.79 12.27 19.58
N GLN A 110 11.01 12.72 18.59
CA GLN A 110 11.06 14.10 18.11
C GLN A 110 10.64 15.11 19.18
N ARG A 111 9.63 14.77 20.01
CA ARG A 111 9.21 15.62 21.14
C ARG A 111 10.33 15.81 22.15
N GLU A 112 11.07 14.75 22.47
CA GLU A 112 12.22 14.82 23.37
C GLU A 112 13.38 15.60 22.73
N PHE A 113 13.71 15.30 21.48
CA PHE A 113 14.78 15.96 20.74
C PHE A 113 14.57 17.48 20.60
N TYR A 114 13.32 17.91 20.40
CA TYR A 114 12.96 19.32 20.22
C TYR A 114 12.39 20.00 21.47
N LYS A 115 12.46 19.38 22.65
CA LYS A 115 11.82 19.88 23.88
C LYS A 115 12.21 21.32 24.25
N GLU A 116 13.48 21.68 24.05
CA GLU A 116 14.06 22.99 24.39
C GLU A 116 13.71 24.10 23.39
N ARG A 117 13.06 23.78 22.26
CA ARG A 117 12.68 24.81 21.26
C ARG A 117 11.54 25.67 21.80
N LYS A 118 11.77 26.98 21.93
CA LYS A 118 10.75 27.92 22.42
C LYS A 118 9.67 28.16 21.36
N VAL A 119 8.43 28.29 21.80
CA VAL A 119 7.28 28.72 20.97
C VAL A 119 6.63 29.88 21.70
N ARG A 120 6.51 31.04 21.04
CA ARG A 120 5.87 32.21 21.64
C ARG A 120 4.40 31.92 21.95
N ASN A 121 3.90 32.45 23.07
CA ASN A 121 2.48 32.36 23.41
C ASN A 121 1.66 33.40 22.63
N VAL A 122 1.55 33.20 21.32
CA VAL A 122 0.77 34.03 20.41
C VAL A 122 -0.11 33.14 19.52
N PRO A 123 -1.20 33.66 18.93
CA PRO A 123 -2.00 32.89 17.99
C PRO A 123 -1.15 32.22 16.90
N VAL A 124 -1.46 30.96 16.52
CA VAL A 124 -0.67 30.14 15.58
C VAL A 124 -0.33 30.88 14.28
N LYS A 125 -1.27 31.66 13.76
CA LYS A 125 -1.07 32.48 12.55
C LYS A 125 0.05 33.52 12.67
N LYS A 126 0.44 33.91 13.89
CA LYS A 126 1.53 34.86 14.19
C LYS A 126 2.86 34.18 14.51
N LEU A 127 2.89 32.86 14.66
CA LEU A 127 4.13 32.10 14.85
C LEU A 127 4.95 32.10 13.55
N THR A 128 6.28 32.09 13.67
CA THR A 128 7.19 31.85 12.54
C THR A 128 7.02 30.42 12.03
N TYR A 129 7.57 30.12 10.86
CA TYR A 129 7.50 28.77 10.29
C TYR A 129 8.06 27.70 11.24
N PRO A 130 9.32 27.79 11.73
CA PRO A 130 9.87 26.89 12.76
C PRO A 130 9.02 26.78 14.04
N GLU A 131 8.51 27.90 14.55
CA GLU A 131 7.66 27.89 15.75
C GLU A 131 6.34 27.14 15.52
N ARG A 132 5.76 27.23 14.32
CA ARG A 132 4.57 26.45 13.94
C ARG A 132 4.89 24.96 13.91
N GLY A 133 6.05 24.57 13.39
CA GLY A 133 6.45 23.17 13.39
C GLY A 133 6.52 22.59 14.81
N VAL A 134 7.18 23.32 15.72
CA VAL A 134 7.29 22.90 17.13
C VAL A 134 5.92 22.95 17.83
N PHE A 135 5.07 23.94 17.51
CA PHE A 135 3.70 23.99 18.01
C PHE A 135 2.91 22.74 17.61
N TYR A 136 2.91 22.36 16.33
CA TYR A 136 2.19 21.18 15.85
C TYR A 136 2.79 19.87 16.35
N LEU A 137 4.12 19.79 16.52
CA LEU A 137 4.76 18.66 17.19
C LEU A 137 4.26 18.50 18.64
N ARG A 138 3.99 19.59 19.36
CA ARG A 138 3.42 19.53 20.72
C ARG A 138 1.93 19.21 20.73
N GLU A 139 1.20 19.63 19.70
CA GLU A 139 -0.21 19.25 19.52
C GLU A 139 -0.37 17.74 19.31
N GLY A 140 0.63 17.11 18.70
CA GLY A 140 0.72 15.67 18.55
C GLY A 140 0.10 15.17 17.25
N ILE A 141 0.52 13.98 16.82
CA ILE A 141 -0.06 13.32 15.65
C ILE A 141 -1.42 12.74 16.05
N LYS A 142 -2.51 13.07 15.33
CA LYS A 142 -3.83 12.50 15.58
C LYS A 142 -4.13 11.38 14.59
N CYS A 143 -4.72 10.31 15.10
CA CYS A 143 -5.13 9.16 14.30
C CYS A 143 -6.26 8.42 15.01
N TYR A 144 -6.91 7.53 14.28
CA TYR A 144 -7.78 6.54 14.89
C TYR A 144 -6.94 5.50 15.61
N ILE A 145 -7.28 5.21 16.86
CA ILE A 145 -6.60 4.25 17.72
C ILE A 145 -7.64 3.29 18.30
N PRO A 146 -7.35 1.98 18.42
CA PRO A 146 -8.25 1.04 19.07
C PRO A 146 -8.51 1.41 20.52
N ALA A 147 -9.77 1.57 20.89
CA ALA A 147 -10.18 1.91 22.26
C ALA A 147 -10.80 0.71 22.99
N GLU A 148 -11.61 -0.09 22.28
CA GLU A 148 -12.37 -1.20 22.83
C GLU A 148 -12.38 -2.36 21.82
N GLU A 149 -12.15 -3.58 22.31
CA GLU A 149 -12.34 -4.81 21.56
C GLU A 149 -13.42 -5.65 22.28
N SER A 150 -14.58 -5.84 21.64
CA SER A 150 -15.67 -6.65 22.20
C SER A 150 -16.33 -7.47 21.10
N SER A 151 -16.56 -8.76 21.36
CA SER A 151 -17.24 -9.67 20.43
C SER A 151 -16.64 -9.69 19.01
N GLY A 152 -15.32 -9.53 18.87
CA GLY A 152 -14.61 -9.47 17.58
C GLY A 152 -14.74 -8.14 16.81
N GLN A 153 -15.46 -7.17 17.37
CA GLN A 153 -15.51 -5.80 16.89
C GLN A 153 -14.49 -4.93 17.61
N ILE A 154 -13.95 -3.97 16.89
CA ILE A 154 -12.93 -3.03 17.33
C ILE A 154 -13.49 -1.64 17.10
N THR A 155 -13.61 -0.86 18.18
CA THR A 155 -13.98 0.55 18.10
C THR A 155 -12.72 1.39 18.02
N LEU A 156 -12.53 2.07 16.90
CA LEU A 156 -11.45 3.01 16.68
C LEU A 156 -11.91 4.43 17.02
N LYS A 157 -11.18 5.11 17.90
CA LYS A 157 -11.46 6.49 18.33
C LYS A 157 -10.36 7.42 17.84
N HIS A 158 -10.74 8.60 17.36
CA HIS A 158 -9.78 9.60 16.89
C HIS A 158 -9.12 10.33 18.08
N GLN A 159 -7.83 10.09 18.29
CA GLN A 159 -7.06 10.58 19.45
C GLN A 159 -5.57 10.79 19.10
N LYS A 160 -4.78 11.30 20.04
CA LYS A 160 -3.33 11.50 19.82
C LYS A 160 -2.60 10.16 19.83
N VAL A 161 -1.64 9.96 18.92
CA VAL A 161 -0.86 8.71 18.81
C VAL A 161 -0.14 8.35 20.11
N ASP A 162 0.19 9.34 20.95
CA ASP A 162 0.78 9.17 22.28
C ASP A 162 -0.06 8.32 23.23
N THR A 163 -1.38 8.24 23.02
CA THR A 163 -2.26 7.40 23.86
C THR A 163 -2.24 5.94 23.44
N PHE A 164 -1.54 5.58 22.35
CA PHE A 164 -1.36 4.19 21.95
C PHE A 164 -0.29 3.51 22.82
N ALA A 165 -0.72 2.62 23.72
CA ALA A 165 0.17 2.02 24.72
C ALA A 165 0.96 0.81 24.22
N ARG A 166 0.55 0.15 23.13
CA ARG A 166 1.16 -1.11 22.69
C ARG A 166 2.55 -0.87 22.09
N ALA A 167 3.55 -1.62 22.55
CA ALA A 167 4.88 -1.61 21.95
C ALA A 167 4.88 -2.32 20.58
N SER A 168 5.83 -1.97 19.72
CA SER A 168 6.04 -2.71 18.47
C SER A 168 6.40 -4.17 18.79
N THR A 169 5.86 -5.09 17.99
CA THR A 169 6.15 -6.53 18.10
C THR A 169 7.16 -7.00 17.05
N PHE A 170 7.58 -6.13 16.13
CA PHE A 170 8.59 -6.44 15.13
C PHE A 170 10.00 -6.45 15.74
N ASN A 171 10.68 -7.58 15.60
CA ASN A 171 12.00 -7.80 16.19
C ASN A 171 13.12 -7.24 15.31
N ASN A 172 13.11 -5.92 15.09
CA ASN A 172 14.08 -5.25 14.22
C ASN A 172 14.44 -3.84 14.72
N GLU A 173 15.01 -3.79 15.92
CA GLU A 173 15.31 -2.54 16.63
C GLU A 173 16.26 -1.62 15.85
N GLN A 174 17.25 -2.20 15.15
CA GLN A 174 18.20 -1.41 14.36
C GLN A 174 17.50 -0.68 13.20
N ILE A 175 16.62 -1.35 12.46
CA ILE A 175 15.85 -0.70 11.39
C ILE A 175 14.91 0.34 11.99
N ARG A 176 14.20 0.00 13.08
CA ARG A 176 13.30 0.93 13.78
C ARG A 176 14.04 2.20 14.20
N GLN A 177 15.20 2.08 14.82
CA GLN A 177 16.00 3.23 15.24
C GLN A 177 16.48 4.07 14.04
N GLY A 178 16.90 3.42 12.95
CA GLY A 178 17.28 4.13 11.71
C GLY A 178 16.14 4.95 11.11
N ILE A 179 14.89 4.46 11.20
CA ILE A 179 13.69 5.20 10.76
C ILE A 179 13.43 6.40 11.66
N ILE A 180 13.55 6.21 12.99
CA ILE A 180 13.37 7.27 13.99
C ILE A 180 14.39 8.40 13.75
N ASP A 181 15.67 8.07 13.62
CA ASP A 181 16.72 9.04 13.37
C ASP A 181 16.53 9.74 12.02
N GLY A 182 16.23 8.98 10.96
CA GLY A 182 15.97 9.51 9.62
C GLY A 182 14.74 10.41 9.52
N ALA A 183 13.78 10.32 10.45
CA ALA A 183 12.60 11.18 10.47
C ALA A 183 12.90 12.60 10.96
N ARG A 184 14.02 12.83 11.67
CA ARG A 184 14.40 14.14 12.25
C ARG A 184 15.03 15.11 11.25
N GLU A 185 15.40 14.64 10.06
CA GLU A 185 16.08 15.49 9.07
C GLU A 185 15.54 15.28 7.65
N ILE A 186 15.74 16.28 6.81
CA ILE A 186 15.58 16.22 5.37
C ILE A 186 16.90 16.61 4.69
N SER A 187 17.30 15.82 3.69
CA SER A 187 18.47 16.07 2.83
C SER A 187 18.23 15.50 1.42
N ALA A 188 19.18 15.68 0.50
CA ALA A 188 19.11 15.11 -0.85
C ALA A 188 18.97 13.57 -0.85
N SER A 189 19.57 12.87 0.12
CA SER A 189 19.47 11.41 0.29
C SER A 189 18.31 10.98 1.20
N ASN A 190 17.82 11.89 2.06
CA ASN A 190 16.76 11.60 3.01
C ASN A 190 15.56 12.55 2.84
N THR A 191 14.65 12.22 1.94
CA THR A 191 13.49 13.05 1.60
C THR A 191 12.23 12.62 2.37
N CYS A 192 11.11 13.35 2.25
CA CYS A 192 9.81 12.88 2.73
C CYS A 192 9.40 11.53 2.09
N ARG A 193 9.79 11.30 0.82
CA ARG A 193 9.61 10.02 0.12
C ARG A 193 10.43 8.90 0.76
N THR A 194 11.66 9.18 1.19
CA THR A 194 12.52 8.20 1.84
C THR A 194 11.87 7.72 3.14
N THR A 195 11.57 8.62 4.07
CA THR A 195 10.93 8.26 5.35
C THR A 195 9.57 7.58 5.16
N ALA A 196 8.74 8.02 4.21
CA ALA A 196 7.48 7.35 3.90
C ALA A 196 7.69 5.91 3.41
N ARG A 197 8.73 5.66 2.58
CA ARG A 197 9.08 4.30 2.14
C ARG A 197 9.62 3.46 3.29
N ASP A 198 10.42 4.04 4.17
CA ASP A 198 11.00 3.26 5.28
C ASP A 198 9.92 2.82 6.27
N ILE A 199 9.00 3.72 6.64
CA ILE A 199 7.83 3.36 7.48
C ILE A 199 6.94 2.34 6.76
N LEU A 200 6.71 2.50 5.45
CA LEU A 200 5.94 1.55 4.64
C LEU A 200 6.58 0.15 4.65
N ASN A 201 7.87 0.05 4.35
CA ASN A 201 8.60 -1.21 4.31
C ASN A 201 8.65 -1.87 5.69
N TYR A 202 8.86 -1.08 6.73
CA TYR A 202 8.81 -1.54 8.12
C TYR A 202 7.44 -2.08 8.47
N THR A 203 6.36 -1.41 8.09
CA THR A 203 4.99 -1.87 8.37
C THR A 203 4.66 -3.15 7.62
N LEU A 204 5.06 -3.25 6.35
CA LEU A 204 4.72 -4.36 5.47
C LEU A 204 5.57 -5.62 5.69
N GLN A 205 6.77 -5.49 6.28
CA GLN A 205 7.76 -6.57 6.40
C GLN A 205 8.20 -7.16 5.05
N TYR A 206 8.01 -6.40 3.97
CA TYR A 206 8.55 -6.64 2.63
C TYR A 206 8.80 -5.30 1.93
N SER A 207 9.56 -5.33 0.83
CA SER A 207 9.87 -4.13 0.04
C SER A 207 8.93 -4.00 -1.16
N PRO A 208 7.85 -3.20 -1.08
CA PRO A 208 7.00 -2.93 -2.23
C PRO A 208 7.74 -2.19 -3.36
N HIS A 209 7.25 -2.34 -4.59
CA HIS A 209 7.78 -1.63 -5.75
C HIS A 209 7.35 -0.16 -5.76
N VAL A 210 7.99 0.64 -4.92
CA VAL A 210 7.78 2.09 -4.81
C VAL A 210 9.05 2.81 -5.28
N PRO A 211 8.99 3.68 -6.30
CA PRO A 211 10.15 4.46 -6.74
C PRO A 211 10.74 5.31 -5.60
N ALA A 212 12.07 5.24 -5.46
CA ALA A 212 12.82 6.06 -4.51
C ALA A 212 12.90 7.53 -4.97
N LEU A 213 13.05 7.75 -6.27
CA LEU A 213 13.25 9.07 -6.85
C LEU A 213 11.94 9.88 -6.83
N PHE A 214 11.94 10.97 -6.05
CA PHE A 214 10.77 11.85 -5.87
C PHE A 214 10.22 12.41 -7.19
N ALA A 215 11.08 12.68 -8.18
CA ALA A 215 10.66 13.21 -9.49
C ALA A 215 9.69 12.28 -10.22
N ILE A 216 9.79 10.97 -9.99
CA ILE A 216 8.91 9.97 -10.58
C ILE A 216 7.59 9.93 -9.78
N GLY A 217 6.47 10.04 -10.49
CA GLY A 217 5.14 9.86 -9.89
C GLY A 217 4.92 8.42 -9.43
N LEU A 218 3.91 8.21 -8.60
CA LEU A 218 3.46 6.86 -8.28
C LEU A 218 2.58 6.29 -9.40
N ASP A 219 2.44 4.97 -9.42
CA ASP A 219 1.80 4.22 -10.51
C ASP A 219 0.33 4.59 -10.72
N TYR A 220 -0.42 4.80 -9.64
CA TYR A 220 -1.85 5.12 -9.72
C TYR A 220 -2.08 6.60 -9.54
N LYS A 221 -3.14 7.09 -10.16
CA LYS A 221 -3.58 8.49 -10.08
C LYS A 221 -5.02 8.53 -9.62
N THR A 222 -5.32 9.42 -8.70
CA THR A 222 -6.68 9.67 -8.24
C THR A 222 -6.82 11.10 -7.73
N LYS A 223 -8.03 11.50 -7.40
CA LYS A 223 -8.33 12.82 -6.83
C LYS A 223 -8.86 12.63 -5.41
N LEU A 224 -8.24 13.29 -4.45
CA LEU A 224 -8.84 13.46 -3.13
C LEU A 224 -9.98 14.46 -3.26
N VAL A 225 -11.14 14.14 -2.69
CA VAL A 225 -12.30 15.04 -2.63
C VAL A 225 -12.47 15.41 -1.16
N GLU A 226 -12.33 16.70 -0.84
CA GLU A 226 -12.30 17.17 0.56
C GLU A 226 -11.30 16.38 1.44
N GLY A 227 -10.14 16.05 0.86
CA GLY A 227 -9.07 15.28 1.50
C GLY A 227 -9.36 13.80 1.77
N GLN A 228 -10.49 13.29 1.31
CA GLN A 228 -10.88 11.88 1.42
C GLN A 228 -10.53 11.10 0.15
N LEU A 229 -10.26 9.81 0.31
CA LEU A 229 -10.09 8.91 -0.82
C LEU A 229 -11.44 8.64 -1.48
N PRO A 230 -11.51 8.57 -2.82
CA PRO A 230 -12.75 8.28 -3.50
C PRO A 230 -13.16 6.82 -3.31
N GLN A 231 -14.46 6.57 -3.29
CA GLN A 231 -15.00 5.21 -3.23
C GLN A 231 -14.63 4.39 -4.47
N LYS A 232 -14.62 5.03 -5.65
CA LYS A 232 -14.29 4.39 -6.94
C LYS A 232 -12.90 4.79 -7.40
N GLY A 233 -12.22 3.87 -8.07
CA GLY A 233 -10.88 4.12 -8.63
C GLY A 233 -9.75 4.13 -7.61
N PHE A 234 -10.00 3.69 -6.37
CA PHE A 234 -9.00 3.45 -5.34
C PHE A 234 -8.66 1.96 -5.26
N TYR A 235 -7.43 1.59 -5.65
CA TYR A 235 -7.03 0.20 -5.83
C TYR A 235 -6.00 -0.21 -4.79
N ILE A 236 -6.34 -1.21 -3.97
CA ILE A 236 -5.51 -1.76 -2.90
C ILE A 236 -4.92 -3.10 -3.37
N LEU A 237 -3.60 -3.15 -3.54
CA LEU A 237 -2.90 -4.38 -3.91
C LEU A 237 -2.84 -5.37 -2.73
N PRO A 238 -3.02 -6.68 -2.96
CA PRO A 238 -2.72 -7.69 -1.95
C PRO A 238 -1.21 -7.75 -1.64
N PRO A 239 -0.75 -8.54 -0.64
CA PRO A 239 0.69 -8.79 -0.47
C PRO A 239 1.27 -9.43 -1.75
N PRO A 240 2.54 -9.16 -2.10
CA PRO A 240 3.17 -9.71 -3.29
C PRO A 240 3.43 -11.23 -3.17
N PRO A 241 3.61 -11.95 -4.30
CA PRO A 241 3.75 -13.40 -4.30
C PRO A 241 4.86 -13.96 -3.41
N ASN A 242 5.97 -13.23 -3.27
CA ASN A 242 7.12 -13.63 -2.44
C ASN A 242 6.83 -13.64 -0.92
N CYS A 243 5.68 -13.12 -0.49
CA CYS A 243 5.22 -13.25 0.89
C CYS A 243 4.66 -14.66 1.21
N PHE A 244 4.40 -15.48 0.20
CA PHE A 244 3.75 -16.79 0.36
C PHE A 244 4.73 -17.94 0.10
N LYS A 245 4.62 -18.99 0.91
CA LYS A 245 5.40 -20.24 0.75
C LYS A 245 4.56 -21.25 -0.04
N VAL A 246 4.72 -21.26 -1.36
CA VAL A 246 3.96 -22.11 -2.29
C VAL A 246 4.89 -22.88 -3.24
N ASN A 247 4.38 -23.89 -3.94
CA ASN A 247 5.18 -24.59 -4.96
C ASN A 247 5.56 -23.68 -6.14
N PRO A 248 6.60 -24.04 -6.94
CA PRO A 248 7.10 -23.18 -8.02
C PRO A 248 6.06 -22.80 -9.07
N THR A 249 5.21 -23.74 -9.49
CA THR A 249 4.17 -23.49 -10.51
C THR A 249 3.08 -22.56 -9.97
N GLN A 250 2.66 -22.76 -8.72
CA GLN A 250 1.73 -21.84 -8.04
C GLN A 250 2.33 -20.44 -7.90
N MET A 251 3.63 -20.33 -7.57
CA MET A 251 4.35 -19.05 -7.53
C MET A 251 4.36 -18.33 -8.89
N GLU A 252 4.54 -19.06 -9.99
CA GLU A 252 4.48 -18.50 -11.34
C GLU A 252 3.10 -17.94 -11.67
N VAL A 253 2.03 -18.69 -11.36
CA VAL A 253 0.65 -18.23 -11.50
C VAL A 253 0.39 -16.96 -10.67
N LEU A 254 0.82 -16.95 -9.40
CA LEU A 254 0.68 -15.77 -8.53
C LEU A 254 1.42 -14.55 -9.08
N LYS A 255 2.61 -14.72 -9.67
CA LYS A 255 3.35 -13.63 -10.32
C LYS A 255 2.60 -13.04 -11.50
N GLU A 256 2.00 -13.87 -12.35
CA GLU A 256 1.20 -13.41 -13.49
C GLU A 256 -0.07 -12.66 -13.05
N LEU A 257 -0.79 -13.19 -12.06
CA LEU A 257 -1.96 -12.50 -11.47
C LEU A 257 -1.57 -11.17 -10.85
N TYR A 258 -0.52 -11.15 -10.03
CA TYR A 258 -0.08 -9.95 -9.34
C TYR A 258 0.35 -8.86 -10.31
N LYS A 259 1.16 -9.21 -11.33
CA LYS A 259 1.54 -8.30 -12.42
C LYS A 259 0.30 -7.76 -13.14
N LYS A 260 -0.75 -8.56 -13.31
CA LYS A 260 -1.99 -8.08 -13.90
C LYS A 260 -2.74 -7.11 -12.99
N LEU A 261 -2.82 -7.40 -11.69
CA LEU A 261 -3.38 -6.50 -10.68
C LEU A 261 -2.65 -5.16 -10.66
N GLU A 262 -1.33 -5.15 -10.74
CA GLU A 262 -0.54 -3.92 -10.76
C GLU A 262 -0.84 -3.05 -11.99
N ASN A 263 -0.97 -3.67 -13.16
CA ASN A 263 -1.09 -2.95 -14.43
C ASN A 263 -2.53 -2.62 -14.83
N LEU A 264 -3.52 -3.30 -14.25
CA LEU A 264 -4.91 -3.10 -14.63
C LEU A 264 -5.38 -1.67 -14.32
N PRO A 265 -5.20 -1.10 -13.11
CA PRO A 265 -5.66 0.26 -12.79
C PRO A 265 -4.96 1.38 -13.58
N LYS A 266 -3.75 1.13 -14.08
CA LYS A 266 -2.98 2.15 -14.84
C LYS A 266 -3.70 2.61 -16.11
N ASN A 267 -4.63 1.80 -16.61
CA ASN A 267 -5.41 2.08 -17.81
C ASN A 267 -6.89 2.26 -17.42
N GLN A 268 -7.39 3.49 -17.51
CA GLN A 268 -8.78 3.85 -17.21
C GLN A 268 -9.23 3.42 -15.79
N PRO A 269 -8.60 3.96 -14.73
CA PRO A 269 -8.85 3.57 -13.33
C PRO A 269 -10.27 3.85 -12.86
N ASN A 270 -10.99 4.79 -13.47
CA ASN A 270 -12.32 5.21 -13.01
C ASN A 270 -13.47 4.43 -13.64
N LEU A 271 -13.18 3.48 -14.54
CA LEU A 271 -14.23 2.65 -15.14
C LEU A 271 -14.65 1.54 -14.19
N ASP A 272 -15.96 1.37 -14.03
CA ASP A 272 -16.59 0.28 -13.27
C ASP A 272 -16.10 -1.10 -13.72
N ILE A 273 -15.87 -1.28 -15.03
CA ILE A 273 -15.32 -2.54 -15.57
C ILE A 273 -13.88 -2.80 -15.13
N THR A 274 -13.06 -1.77 -14.92
CA THR A 274 -11.68 -1.91 -14.41
C THR A 274 -11.71 -2.37 -12.96
N GLU A 275 -12.57 -1.75 -12.15
CA GLU A 275 -12.77 -2.10 -10.74
C GLU A 275 -13.29 -3.53 -10.57
N LYS A 276 -14.34 -3.91 -11.31
CA LYS A 276 -14.88 -5.28 -11.29
C LYS A 276 -13.82 -6.32 -11.68
N LYS A 277 -13.05 -6.06 -12.74
CA LYS A 277 -11.94 -6.95 -13.16
C LYS A 277 -10.85 -7.04 -12.09
N PHE A 278 -10.50 -5.93 -11.47
CA PHE A 278 -9.50 -5.90 -10.41
C PHE A 278 -9.94 -6.76 -9.23
N ASN A 279 -11.17 -6.55 -8.76
CA ASN A 279 -11.72 -7.26 -7.61
C ASN A 279 -11.81 -8.78 -7.84
N GLN A 280 -12.25 -9.22 -9.02
CA GLN A 280 -12.29 -10.65 -9.34
C GLN A 280 -10.89 -11.27 -9.47
N LEU A 281 -9.94 -10.58 -10.10
CA LEU A 281 -8.56 -11.07 -10.15
C LEU A 281 -7.90 -11.11 -8.75
N LYS A 282 -8.24 -10.14 -7.89
CA LYS A 282 -7.75 -10.07 -6.52
C LYS A 282 -8.33 -11.20 -5.67
N TYR A 283 -9.60 -11.51 -5.84
CA TYR A 283 -10.26 -12.66 -5.22
C TYR A 283 -9.53 -13.97 -5.57
N LEU A 284 -9.34 -14.26 -6.87
CA LEU A 284 -8.60 -15.44 -7.31
C LEU A 284 -7.17 -15.48 -6.77
N TYR A 285 -6.48 -14.33 -6.78
CA TYR A 285 -5.13 -14.22 -6.22
C TYR A 285 -5.11 -14.62 -4.75
N GLN A 286 -6.03 -14.10 -3.94
CA GLN A 286 -6.10 -14.38 -2.50
C GLN A 286 -6.48 -15.84 -2.23
N GLU A 287 -7.38 -16.43 -3.01
CA GLU A 287 -7.71 -17.86 -2.88
C GLU A 287 -6.49 -18.75 -3.18
N ILE A 288 -5.76 -18.49 -4.27
CA ILE A 288 -4.58 -19.27 -4.62
C ILE A 288 -3.46 -19.02 -3.60
N ALA A 289 -3.24 -17.78 -3.17
CA ALA A 289 -2.16 -17.44 -2.23
C ALA A 289 -2.41 -17.97 -0.80
N GLY A 290 -3.68 -18.11 -0.41
CA GLY A 290 -4.07 -18.61 0.92
C GLY A 290 -3.86 -20.11 1.11
N GLU A 291 -3.69 -20.88 0.03
CA GLU A 291 -3.48 -22.33 0.09
C GLU A 291 -2.01 -22.66 -0.10
N SER A 292 -1.37 -23.26 0.91
CA SER A 292 0.09 -23.40 0.93
C SER A 292 0.66 -24.30 -0.17
N GLN A 293 -0.05 -25.35 -0.59
CA GLN A 293 0.46 -26.34 -1.55
C GLN A 293 -0.68 -26.94 -2.38
N LEU A 294 -1.12 -26.22 -3.41
CA LEU A 294 -2.10 -26.74 -4.35
C LEU A 294 -1.49 -27.82 -5.25
N SER A 295 -2.18 -28.94 -5.44
CA SER A 295 -1.84 -29.85 -6.53
C SER A 295 -2.06 -29.15 -7.87
N LEU A 296 -1.34 -29.59 -8.91
CA LEU A 296 -1.46 -28.99 -10.25
C LEU A 296 -2.88 -29.05 -10.79
N ASN A 297 -3.60 -30.15 -10.54
CA ASN A 297 -5.00 -30.30 -10.95
C ASN A 297 -5.93 -29.33 -10.21
N GLN A 298 -5.74 -29.13 -8.90
CA GLN A 298 -6.53 -28.16 -8.13
C GLN A 298 -6.23 -26.73 -8.57
N LEU A 299 -4.96 -26.40 -8.81
CA LEU A 299 -4.55 -25.08 -9.30
C LEU A 299 -5.15 -24.79 -10.68
N LEU A 300 -5.03 -25.74 -11.61
CA LEU A 300 -5.64 -25.66 -12.94
C LEU A 300 -7.16 -25.46 -12.82
N HIS A 301 -7.81 -26.29 -12.02
CA HIS A 301 -9.26 -26.22 -11.80
C HIS A 301 -9.70 -24.84 -11.30
N LYS A 302 -9.04 -24.28 -10.27
CA LYS A 302 -9.35 -22.93 -9.77
C LYS A 302 -9.21 -21.86 -10.86
N ILE A 303 -8.13 -21.91 -11.65
CA ILE A 303 -7.90 -20.95 -12.74
C ILE A 303 -9.00 -21.06 -13.80
N THR A 304 -9.34 -22.29 -14.23
CA THR A 304 -10.31 -22.51 -15.29
C THR A 304 -11.73 -22.20 -14.85
N THR A 305 -12.13 -22.62 -13.65
CA THR A 305 -13.47 -22.36 -13.10
C THR A 305 -13.69 -20.87 -12.94
N HIS A 306 -12.75 -20.16 -12.29
CA HIS A 306 -12.86 -18.71 -12.12
C HIS A 306 -12.91 -17.96 -13.46
N ARG A 307 -12.18 -18.43 -14.48
CA ARG A 307 -12.24 -17.85 -15.83
C ARG A 307 -13.63 -17.99 -16.44
N VAL A 308 -14.20 -19.19 -16.38
CA VAL A 308 -15.53 -19.51 -16.94
C VAL A 308 -16.61 -18.70 -16.23
N ASP A 309 -16.59 -18.67 -14.90
CA ASP A 309 -17.58 -17.96 -14.08
C ASP A 309 -17.58 -16.44 -14.33
N ASN A 310 -16.46 -15.90 -14.82
CA ASN A 310 -16.27 -14.48 -15.10
C ASN A 310 -16.02 -14.18 -16.58
N ASP A 311 -16.39 -15.08 -17.49
CA ASP A 311 -16.05 -14.97 -18.92
C ASP A 311 -16.57 -13.66 -19.54
N LEU A 312 -17.86 -13.34 -19.31
CA LEU A 312 -18.48 -12.10 -19.78
C LEU A 312 -17.70 -10.85 -19.32
N LEU A 313 -17.34 -10.83 -18.03
CA LEU A 313 -16.57 -9.75 -17.44
C LEU A 313 -15.21 -9.61 -18.12
N PHE A 314 -14.46 -10.71 -18.26
CA PHE A 314 -13.11 -10.68 -18.81
C PHE A 314 -13.04 -10.42 -20.31
N ASN A 315 -14.11 -10.73 -21.03
CA ASN A 315 -14.25 -10.47 -22.47
C ASN A 315 -14.65 -9.02 -22.77
N THR A 316 -15.32 -8.36 -21.83
CA THR A 316 -15.69 -6.94 -21.99
C THR A 316 -14.46 -6.04 -22.10
N ARG A 317 -14.29 -5.32 -23.21
CA ARG A 317 -13.18 -4.36 -23.40
C ARG A 317 -13.41 -3.09 -22.59
N ARG A 318 -12.32 -2.45 -22.16
CA ARG A 318 -12.36 -1.23 -21.34
C ARG A 318 -12.44 0.06 -22.18
N SER A 319 -11.95 0.02 -23.43
CA SER A 319 -12.07 1.11 -24.39
C SER A 319 -13.00 0.69 -25.54
N GLN A 320 -13.93 1.58 -25.90
CA GLN A 320 -14.70 1.55 -27.15
C GLN A 320 -14.05 2.50 -28.18
N SER A 321 -12.73 2.40 -28.37
CA SER A 321 -12.09 3.18 -29.44
C SER A 321 -12.43 2.55 -30.79
N ILE A 322 -12.40 3.32 -31.87
CA ILE A 322 -12.64 2.81 -33.25
C ILE A 322 -11.68 1.64 -33.60
N PHE A 323 -10.49 1.57 -32.98
CA PHE A 323 -9.57 0.43 -33.12
C PHE A 323 -9.98 -0.82 -32.32
N SER A 324 -10.80 -0.67 -31.27
CA SER A 324 -11.26 -1.80 -30.47
C SER A 324 -12.34 -2.61 -31.18
N SER A 325 -13.18 -1.99 -32.01
CA SER A 325 -14.18 -2.71 -32.83
C SER A 325 -13.53 -3.53 -33.96
N LEU A 326 -12.49 -2.97 -34.60
CA LEU A 326 -11.66 -3.71 -35.56
C LEU A 326 -10.96 -4.90 -34.92
N GLY A 327 -10.43 -4.72 -33.70
CA GLY A 327 -9.81 -5.82 -32.97
C GLY A 327 -10.79 -6.87 -32.46
N GLU A 328 -12.08 -6.54 -32.29
CA GLU A 328 -13.15 -7.51 -31.99
C GLU A 328 -13.53 -8.32 -33.22
N ALA A 329 -13.66 -7.66 -34.38
CA ALA A 329 -13.89 -8.33 -35.67
C ALA A 329 -12.75 -9.29 -36.06
N LEU A 330 -11.53 -9.04 -35.58
CA LEU A 330 -10.34 -9.87 -35.80
C LEU A 330 -10.05 -10.88 -34.68
N GLY A 331 -10.92 -11.01 -33.66
CA GLY A 331 -10.79 -12.03 -32.61
C GLY A 331 -9.64 -11.82 -31.62
N PHE A 332 -9.10 -10.60 -31.47
CA PHE A 332 -8.00 -10.37 -30.52
C PHE A 332 -8.46 -10.52 -29.07
N LYS A 333 -7.77 -11.39 -28.32
CA LYS A 333 -8.05 -11.63 -26.89
C LYS A 333 -7.74 -10.42 -26.02
N THR A 334 -8.52 -10.20 -24.97
CA THR A 334 -8.25 -9.14 -23.99
C THR A 334 -6.97 -9.46 -23.21
N GLY A 335 -6.30 -8.43 -22.70
CA GLY A 335 -5.10 -8.64 -21.87
C GLY A 335 -5.38 -9.44 -20.58
N THR A 336 -6.63 -9.56 -20.15
CA THR A 336 -6.98 -10.43 -19.01
C THR A 336 -7.07 -11.89 -19.47
N GLN A 337 -7.72 -12.17 -20.60
CA GLN A 337 -7.75 -13.50 -21.21
C GLN A 337 -6.34 -14.03 -21.50
N GLN A 338 -5.46 -13.20 -22.06
CA GLN A 338 -4.06 -13.57 -22.30
C GLN A 338 -3.32 -13.97 -21.01
N THR A 339 -3.67 -13.36 -19.87
CA THR A 339 -3.09 -13.73 -18.57
C THR A 339 -3.59 -15.11 -18.16
N TYR A 340 -4.89 -15.40 -18.31
CA TYR A 340 -5.42 -16.75 -18.09
C TYR A 340 -4.80 -17.81 -18.98
N ASP A 341 -4.59 -17.51 -20.26
CA ASP A 341 -3.93 -18.43 -21.19
C ASP A 341 -2.51 -18.77 -20.74
N ARG A 342 -1.73 -17.77 -20.30
CA ARG A 342 -0.36 -17.99 -19.77
C ARG A 342 -0.36 -18.83 -18.50
N MET A 343 -1.24 -18.53 -17.55
CA MET A 343 -1.36 -19.31 -16.31
C MET A 343 -1.77 -20.76 -16.58
N THR A 344 -2.78 -20.97 -17.43
CA THR A 344 -3.26 -22.30 -17.79
C THR A 344 -2.15 -23.11 -18.46
N LYS A 345 -1.44 -22.49 -19.41
CA LYS A 345 -0.31 -23.12 -20.10
C LYS A 345 0.79 -23.54 -19.11
N ALA A 346 1.21 -22.66 -18.21
CA ALA A 346 2.26 -22.97 -17.22
C ALA A 346 1.90 -24.19 -16.35
N VAL A 347 0.63 -24.33 -15.96
CA VAL A 347 0.17 -25.48 -15.17
C VAL A 347 0.07 -26.75 -16.02
N THR A 348 -0.47 -26.67 -17.24
CA THR A 348 -0.60 -27.82 -18.14
C THR A 348 0.76 -28.38 -18.56
N ASP A 349 1.70 -27.52 -18.96
CA ASP A 349 3.05 -27.91 -19.35
C ASP A 349 3.76 -28.68 -18.20
N GLU A 350 3.56 -28.26 -16.96
CA GLU A 350 4.09 -28.93 -15.78
C GLU A 350 3.42 -30.28 -15.49
N ILE A 351 2.09 -30.39 -15.70
CA ILE A 351 1.37 -31.67 -15.58
C ILE A 351 1.93 -32.68 -16.59
N GLU A 352 2.13 -32.26 -17.83
CA GLU A 352 2.68 -33.12 -18.89
C GLU A 352 4.12 -33.54 -18.58
N ARG A 353 4.94 -32.62 -18.04
CA ARG A 353 6.31 -32.92 -17.63
C ARG A 353 6.37 -33.99 -16.53
N LYS A 354 5.50 -33.90 -15.52
CA LYS A 354 5.46 -34.91 -14.45
C LYS A 354 5.02 -36.28 -14.94
N LYS A 355 4.00 -36.34 -15.81
CA LYS A 355 3.54 -37.60 -16.41
C LYS A 355 4.66 -38.28 -17.21
N LYS A 356 5.41 -37.53 -18.02
CA LYS A 356 6.53 -38.08 -18.79
C LYS A 356 7.63 -38.63 -17.88
N GLY A 357 7.99 -37.88 -16.83
CA GLY A 357 9.00 -38.32 -15.87
C GLY A 357 8.60 -39.59 -15.09
N GLU A 358 7.31 -39.76 -14.78
CA GLU A 358 6.80 -40.98 -14.13
C GLU A 358 6.91 -42.20 -15.06
N THR A 359 6.57 -42.05 -16.34
CA THR A 359 6.67 -43.13 -17.34
C THR A 359 8.11 -43.60 -17.56
N GLU A 360 9.08 -42.68 -17.62
CA GLU A 360 10.51 -43.03 -17.80
C GLU A 360 11.09 -43.77 -16.59
N ILE A 361 10.59 -43.50 -15.38
CA ILE A 361 11.02 -44.20 -14.15
C ILE A 361 10.43 -45.63 -14.11
N GLU A 362 9.17 -45.80 -14.51
CA GLU A 362 8.54 -47.13 -14.60
C GLU A 362 9.24 -48.02 -15.65
N GLU A 363 9.61 -47.47 -16.80
CA GLU A 363 10.34 -48.21 -17.84
C GLU A 363 11.79 -48.53 -17.42
N GLY A 364 12.46 -47.64 -16.69
CA GLY A 364 13.82 -47.87 -16.17
C GLY A 364 13.89 -48.90 -15.04
N ALA A 365 12.83 -49.06 -14.25
CA ALA A 365 12.75 -50.03 -13.15
C ALA A 365 12.44 -51.47 -13.62
N MET A 366 12.01 -51.65 -14.88
CA MET A 366 11.70 -52.97 -15.46
C MET A 366 12.89 -53.68 -16.13
N VAL A 367 14.11 -53.11 -16.08
CA VAL A 367 15.32 -53.80 -16.58
C VAL A 367 15.83 -54.80 -15.52
N PRO A 368 15.74 -56.13 -15.75
CA PRO A 368 16.22 -57.11 -14.79
C PRO A 368 17.75 -57.12 -14.79
N SER A 369 18.35 -57.24 -13.60
CA SER A 369 19.77 -57.57 -13.45
C SER A 369 20.01 -58.95 -14.04
N MET A 370 20.77 -59.02 -15.14
CA MET A 370 21.36 -60.27 -15.63
C MET A 370 22.62 -60.63 -14.84
#